data_AF-A0AAV5TAA8-F1
#
_entry.id   AF-A0AAV5TAA8-F1
#
_cell.length_a   1.000
_cell.length_b   1.000
_cell.length_c   1.000
_cell.angle_alpha   90.00
_cell.angle_beta   90.00
_cell.angle_gamma   90.00
#
_symmetry.space_group_name_H-M   'P 1'
#
loop_
_entity.id
_entity.type
_entity.pdbx_description
1 polymer ?
#
loop_
_entity_poly.entity_id
_entity_poly.type
_entity_poly.pdbx_seq_one_letter_code
_entity_poly.pdbx_strand_id
1 'polypeptide(L)'
;RVIPSGSNIIFVSYGPLVSAQFCYFMYGVFLVSNSTTFYTTIASFLARWYILRSGGAFSSVRVWLLVAAVILPPGATIAIIFAFAKLPEEQAKAIYQRSAPPEDISVLVITGNVDFINPAMILACFVIFILVTPLYMII
;
A
#
# COMPACT_ATOMS: atom_id res chain seq x y z
N ARG A 1 -14.57 -0.26 -7.08
CA ARG A 1 -15.35 -1.26 -6.31
C ARG A 1 -14.43 -2.40 -5.90
N VAL A 2 -14.55 -2.89 -4.67
CA VAL A 2 -13.83 -4.07 -4.18
C VAL A 2 -14.80 -5.25 -4.16
N ILE A 3 -14.40 -6.39 -4.74
CA ILE A 3 -15.19 -7.62 -4.75
C ILE A 3 -14.34 -8.74 -4.13
N PRO A 4 -14.72 -9.24 -2.94
CA PRO A 4 -14.08 -10.41 -2.38
C PRO A 4 -14.50 -11.64 -3.20
N SER A 5 -13.52 -12.43 -3.64
CA SER A 5 -13.76 -13.67 -4.38
C SER A 5 -12.91 -14.79 -3.77
N GLY A 6 -13.48 -15.47 -2.76
CA GLY A 6 -12.75 -16.48 -1.99
C GLY A 6 -11.56 -15.87 -1.27
N SER A 7 -10.35 -16.33 -1.59
CA SER A 7 -9.07 -15.86 -1.04
C SER A 7 -8.45 -14.69 -1.82
N ASN A 8 -9.10 -14.16 -2.85
CA ASN A 8 -8.60 -13.05 -3.65
C ASN A 8 -9.42 -11.77 -3.45
N ILE A 9 -8.75 -10.61 -3.54
CA ILE A 9 -9.41 -9.32 -3.73
C ILE A 9 -9.34 -8.92 -5.20
N ILE A 10 -10.51 -8.64 -5.77
CA ILE A 10 -10.61 -7.99 -7.08
C ILE A 10 -11.01 -6.54 -6.89
N PHE A 11 -10.26 -5.67 -7.54
CA PHE A 11 -10.54 -4.25 -7.65
C PHE A 11 -11.09 -3.95 -9.05
N VAL A 12 -12.32 -3.46 -9.11
CA VAL A 12 -12.96 -3.03 -10.34
C VAL A 12 -12.96 -1.51 -10.36
N SER A 13 -12.30 -0.93 -11.36
CA SER A 13 -12.20 0.51 -11.53
C SER A 13 -13.13 0.93 -12.65
N TYR A 14 -14.10 1.81 -12.34
CA TYR A 14 -14.96 2.44 -13.34
C TYR A 14 -14.32 3.78 -13.68
N GLY A 15 -13.65 3.89 -14.83
CA GLY A 15 -12.95 5.12 -15.20
C GLY A 15 -12.65 5.18 -16.70
N PRO A 16 -12.63 6.40 -17.30
CA PRO A 16 -12.40 6.56 -18.73
C PRO A 16 -10.97 6.16 -19.08
N LEU A 17 -10.83 5.04 -19.80
CA LEU A 17 -9.69 4.69 -20.68
C LEU A 17 -8.27 4.76 -20.09
N VAL A 18 -8.09 4.77 -18.76
CA VAL A 18 -6.75 4.68 -18.17
C VAL A 18 -6.40 3.21 -17.97
N SER A 19 -5.29 2.75 -18.56
CA SER A 19 -4.85 1.35 -18.51
C SER A 19 -4.87 0.79 -17.08
N ALA A 20 -5.28 -0.47 -16.92
CA ALA A 20 -5.19 -1.24 -15.67
C ALA A 20 -3.82 -1.11 -14.99
N GLN A 21 -2.77 -1.06 -15.80
CA GLN A 21 -1.39 -0.86 -15.38
C GLN A 21 -1.19 0.45 -14.62
N PHE A 22 -1.77 1.53 -15.14
CA PHE A 22 -1.63 2.87 -14.57
C PHE A 22 -2.46 3.02 -13.30
N CYS A 23 -3.70 2.51 -13.27
CA CYS A 23 -4.50 2.50 -12.05
C CYS A 23 -3.81 1.74 -10.92
N TYR A 24 -3.22 0.58 -11.24
CA TYR A 24 -2.46 -0.21 -10.28
C TYR A 24 -1.21 0.51 -9.79
N PHE A 25 -0.47 1.16 -10.70
CA PHE A 25 0.71 1.95 -10.36
C PHE A 25 0.37 3.14 -9.46
N MET A 26 -0.64 3.93 -9.79
CA MET A 26 -1.09 5.07 -8.98
C MET A 26 -1.56 4.64 -7.59
N TYR A 27 -2.23 3.49 -7.50
CA TYR A 27 -2.59 2.89 -6.21
C TYR A 27 -1.35 2.49 -5.39
N GLY A 28 -0.34 1.90 -6.02
CA GLY A 28 0.95 1.61 -5.39
C GLY A 28 1.65 2.87 -4.88
N VAL A 29 1.71 3.93 -5.70
CA VAL A 29 2.27 5.24 -5.29
C VAL A 29 1.52 5.82 -4.11
N PHE A 30 0.18 5.78 -4.13
CA PHE A 30 -0.66 6.24 -3.03
C PHE A 30 -0.34 5.51 -1.72
N LEU A 31 -0.21 4.17 -1.76
CA LEU A 31 0.13 3.38 -0.58
C LEU A 31 1.55 3.65 -0.06
N VAL A 32 2.53 3.76 -0.95
CA VAL A 32 3.91 4.12 -0.58
C VAL A 32 3.97 5.51 0.04
N SER A 33 3.25 6.47 -0.54
CA SER A 33 3.14 7.83 0.01
C SER A 33 2.51 7.82 1.40
N ASN A 34 1.41 7.08 1.59
CA ASN A 34 0.72 7.01 2.87
C ASN A 34 1.60 6.36 3.97
N SER A 35 2.26 5.26 3.63
CA SER A 35 3.25 4.61 4.51
C SER A 35 4.39 5.57 4.85
N THR A 36 4.94 6.28 3.86
CA THR A 36 6.00 7.26 4.08
C THR A 36 5.57 8.33 5.07
N THR A 37 4.37 8.89 4.93
CA THR A 37 3.80 9.87 5.86
C THR A 37 3.71 9.32 7.29
N PHE A 38 3.27 8.07 7.45
CA PHE A 38 3.21 7.40 8.74
C PHE A 38 4.59 7.28 9.42
N TYR A 39 5.57 6.73 8.71
CA TYR A 39 6.92 6.56 9.24
C TYR A 39 7.63 7.90 9.51
N THR A 40 7.36 8.92 8.69
CA THR A 40 7.86 10.28 8.93
C THR A 40 7.27 10.88 10.21
N THR A 41 5.99 10.61 10.47
CA THR A 41 5.30 11.08 11.69
C THR A 41 5.90 10.43 12.94
N ILE A 42 6.10 9.11 12.93
CA ILE A 42 6.79 8.38 14.01
C ILE A 42 8.21 8.91 14.21
N ALA A 43 8.97 9.08 13.12
CA ALA A 43 10.33 9.61 13.20
C ALA A 43 10.35 11.02 13.83
N SER A 44 9.36 11.87 13.53
CA SER A 44 9.20 13.19 14.16
C SER A 44 9.00 13.09 15.67
N PHE A 45 8.14 12.19 16.13
CA PHE A 45 7.92 11.95 17.56
C PHE A 45 9.17 11.41 18.27
N LEU A 46 9.85 10.43 17.66
CA LEU A 46 11.09 9.86 18.21
C LEU A 46 12.21 10.90 18.29
N ALA A 47 12.37 11.72 17.26
CA ALA A 47 13.35 12.80 17.26
C ALA A 47 13.07 13.81 18.40
N ARG A 48 11.82 14.24 18.56
CA ARG A 48 11.42 15.14 19.67
C ARG A 48 11.65 14.51 21.03
N TRP A 49 11.25 13.25 21.23
CA TRP A 49 11.46 12.53 22.49
C TRP A 49 12.95 12.42 22.84
N TYR A 50 13.80 12.11 21.86
CA TYR A 50 15.23 12.00 22.08
C TYR A 50 15.88 13.35 22.43
N ILE A 51 15.47 14.45 21.78
CA ILE A 51 15.96 15.81 22.12
C ILE A 51 15.62 16.13 23.57
N LEU A 52 14.37 15.88 23.99
CA LEU A 52 13.93 16.11 25.36
C LEU A 52 14.69 15.26 26.38
N ARG A 53 15.00 14.00 26.05
CA ARG A 53 15.71 13.08 26.94
C ARG A 53 17.21 13.32 27.02
N SER A 54 17.83 13.70 25.91
CA SER A 54 19.30 13.79 25.79
C SER A 54 19.83 15.20 26.07
N GLY A 55 18.95 16.20 26.17
CA GLY A 55 19.30 17.60 26.44
C GLY A 55 20.22 18.23 25.38
N GLY A 56 20.43 17.56 24.25
CA GLY A 56 21.45 17.89 23.26
C GLY A 56 20.88 18.06 21.85
N ALA A 57 21.49 18.96 21.08
CA ALA A 57 21.10 19.23 19.71
C ALA A 57 21.40 18.05 18.78
N PHE A 58 20.42 17.67 17.97
CA PHE A 58 20.66 16.75 16.85
C PHE A 58 21.47 17.44 15.76
N SER A 59 22.54 16.81 15.30
CA SER A 59 23.13 17.17 14.01
C SER A 59 22.13 16.84 12.90
N SER A 60 21.88 17.79 11.98
CA SER A 60 20.95 17.62 10.85
C SER A 60 21.23 16.35 10.04
N VAL A 61 22.50 15.94 9.93
CA VAL A 61 22.92 14.71 9.23
C VAL A 61 22.37 13.45 9.90
N ARG A 62 22.37 13.40 11.24
CA ARG A 62 21.85 12.24 12.00
C ARG A 62 20.33 12.14 11.90
N VAL A 63 19.63 13.28 11.83
CA VAL A 63 18.18 13.30 11.59
C VAL A 63 17.86 12.74 10.22
N TRP A 64 18.56 13.21 9.17
CA TRP A 64 18.37 12.70 7.82
C TRP A 64 18.69 11.21 7.69
N LEU A 65 19.74 10.72 8.36
CA LEU A 65 20.06 9.29 8.40
C LEU A 65 18.96 8.48 9.10
N LEU A 66 18.42 8.98 10.21
CA LEU A 66 17.36 8.30 10.96
C LEU A 66 16.04 8.29 10.17
N VAL A 67 15.70 9.41 9.53
CA VAL A 67 14.57 9.53 8.61
C VAL A 67 14.73 8.57 7.43
N ALA A 68 15.90 8.52 6.80
CA ALA A 68 16.19 7.57 5.72
C ALA A 68 16.09 6.11 6.20
N ALA A 69 16.66 5.78 7.36
CA ALA A 69 16.61 4.44 7.92
C ALA A 69 15.20 3.97 8.28
N VAL A 70 14.30 4.90 8.64
CA VAL A 70 12.92 4.58 9.05
C VAL A 70 11.95 4.60 7.87
N ILE A 71 12.15 5.47 6.87
CA ILE A 71 11.25 5.60 5.71
C ILE A 71 11.60 4.63 4.58
N LEU A 72 12.89 4.47 4.27
CA LEU A 72 13.34 3.76 3.08
C LEU A 72 12.94 2.26 3.10
N PRO A 73 13.12 1.52 4.22
CA PRO A 73 12.75 0.11 4.24
C PRO A 73 11.26 -0.15 3.99
N PRO A 74 10.30 0.45 4.72
CA PRO A 74 8.89 0.16 4.49
C PRO A 74 8.37 0.66 3.14
N GLY A 75 8.86 1.82 2.66
CA GLY A 75 8.53 2.31 1.32
C GLY A 75 9.01 1.34 0.22
N ALA A 76 10.25 0.86 0.32
CA ALA A 76 10.80 -0.12 -0.60
C ALA A 76 10.07 -1.47 -0.49
N THR A 77 9.77 -1.94 0.72
CA THR A 77 9.04 -3.20 0.96
C THR A 77 7.65 -3.16 0.34
N ILE A 78 6.88 -2.08 0.52
CA ILE A 78 5.55 -1.94 -0.09
C ILE A 78 5.66 -1.88 -1.62
N ALA A 79 6.62 -1.12 -2.16
CA ALA A 79 6.81 -1.04 -3.61
C ALA A 79 7.16 -2.40 -4.23
N ILE A 80 8.05 -3.17 -3.57
CA ILE A 80 8.44 -4.52 -3.98
C ILE A 80 7.23 -5.46 -3.91
N ILE A 81 6.52 -5.48 -2.77
CA ILE A 81 5.35 -6.34 -2.61
C ILE A 81 4.31 -6.05 -3.68
N PHE A 82 4.01 -4.79 -3.98
CA PHE A 82 3.05 -4.44 -5.01
C PHE A 82 3.52 -4.79 -6.42
N ALA A 83 4.82 -4.73 -6.71
CA ALA A 83 5.35 -5.19 -7.98
C ALA A 83 5.13 -6.69 -8.20
N PHE A 84 5.22 -7.50 -7.14
CA PHE A 84 5.06 -8.96 -7.21
C PHE A 84 3.66 -9.48 -6.88
N ALA A 85 2.80 -8.68 -6.25
CA ALA A 85 1.44 -9.06 -5.86
C ALA A 85 0.40 -8.89 -6.97
N LYS A 86 0.79 -8.34 -8.13
CA LYS A 86 -0.12 -8.08 -9.24
C LYS A 86 -0.51 -9.39 -9.92
N LEU A 87 -1.83 -9.67 -9.98
CA LEU A 87 -2.33 -10.78 -10.79
C LEU A 87 -2.30 -10.40 -12.29
N PRO A 88 -2.01 -11.36 -13.19
CA PRO A 88 -2.21 -11.15 -14.62
C PRO A 88 -3.66 -10.75 -14.93
N GLU A 89 -3.85 -9.82 -15.86
CA GLU A 89 -5.17 -9.25 -16.17
C GLU A 89 -6.18 -10.31 -16.63
N GLU A 90 -5.73 -11.32 -17.39
CA GLU A 90 -6.57 -12.43 -17.84
C GLU A 90 -7.10 -13.27 -16.67
N GLN A 91 -6.25 -13.54 -15.68
CA GLN A 91 -6.64 -14.30 -14.49
C GLN A 91 -7.59 -13.47 -13.62
N ALA A 92 -7.35 -12.16 -13.46
CA ALA A 92 -8.23 -11.28 -12.72
C ALA A 92 -9.63 -11.19 -13.36
N LYS A 93 -9.71 -11.12 -14.70
CA LYS A 93 -10.96 -11.17 -15.46
C LYS A 93 -11.69 -12.51 -15.32
N ALA A 94 -10.96 -13.62 -15.38
CA ALA A 94 -11.54 -14.96 -15.21
C ALA A 94 -12.14 -15.17 -13.81
N ILE A 95 -11.49 -14.66 -12.76
CA ILE A 95 -12.02 -14.73 -11.40
C ILE A 95 -13.23 -13.79 -11.25
N TYR A 96 -13.19 -12.59 -11.84
CA TYR A 96 -14.35 -11.68 -11.83
C TYR A 96 -15.58 -12.29 -12.51
N GLN A 97 -15.42 -12.91 -13.69
CA GLN A 97 -16.51 -13.57 -14.43
C GLN A 97 -17.17 -14.72 -13.65
N ARG A 98 -16.43 -15.37 -12.75
CA ARG A 98 -16.98 -16.44 -11.89
C ARG A 98 -17.77 -15.93 -10.70
N SER A 99 -17.50 -14.70 -10.27
CA SER A 99 -17.93 -14.18 -8.97
C SER A 99 -18.90 -13.01 -9.05
N ALA A 100 -18.99 -12.34 -10.21
CA ALA A 100 -19.84 -11.19 -10.43
C ALA A 100 -20.90 -11.47 -11.52
N PRO A 101 -22.03 -10.72 -11.52
CA PRO A 101 -23.04 -10.81 -12.57
C PRO A 101 -22.45 -10.48 -13.95
N PRO A 102 -23.05 -10.96 -15.05
CA PRO A 102 -22.61 -10.68 -16.42
C PRO A 102 -22.88 -9.20 -16.77
N GLU A 103 -22.02 -8.31 -16.32
CA GLU A 103 -21.91 -6.93 -16.81
C GLU A 103 -20.96 -6.86 -18.00
N ASP A 104 -21.14 -5.84 -18.84
CA ASP A 104 -20.29 -5.61 -20.00
C ASP A 104 -18.86 -5.23 -19.56
N ILE A 105 -17.98 -6.23 -19.58
CA ILE A 105 -16.61 -6.17 -19.07
C ILE A 105 -15.71 -5.30 -19.95
N SER A 106 -16.16 -4.98 -21.16
CA SER A 106 -15.41 -4.20 -22.16
C SER A 106 -15.07 -2.78 -21.69
N VAL A 107 -15.89 -2.22 -20.81
CA VAL A 107 -15.73 -0.86 -20.26
C VAL A 107 -15.01 -0.88 -18.90
N LEU A 108 -14.74 -2.06 -18.34
CA LEU A 108 -14.22 -2.22 -16.98
C LEU A 108 -12.74 -2.52 -16.94
N VAL A 109 -12.03 -1.76 -16.10
CA VAL A 109 -10.63 -2.03 -15.76
C VAL A 109 -10.59 -2.89 -14.50
N ILE A 110 -10.28 -4.17 -14.69
CA ILE A 110 -10.22 -5.16 -13.61
C ILE A 110 -8.76 -5.39 -13.23
N THR A 111 -8.44 -5.09 -11.98
CA THR A 111 -7.15 -5.39 -11.37
C THR A 111 -7.36 -6.29 -10.17
N GLY A 112 -6.45 -7.25 -9.98
CA GLY A 112 -6.53 -8.20 -8.87
C GLY A 112 -5.18 -8.31 -8.20
N ASN A 113 -5.21 -8.64 -6.92
CA ASN A 113 -4.01 -9.04 -6.21
C ASN A 113 -4.00 -10.55 -5.99
N VAL A 114 -2.81 -11.12 -5.79
CA VAL A 114 -2.60 -12.49 -5.30
C VAL A 114 -3.36 -12.73 -3.99
N ASP A 115 -3.61 -14.01 -3.72
CA ASP A 115 -4.35 -14.46 -2.54
C ASP A 115 -3.91 -13.77 -1.25
N PHE A 116 -4.86 -13.48 -0.37
CA PHE A 116 -4.62 -12.92 0.97
C PHE A 116 -3.68 -13.77 1.83
N ILE A 117 -3.61 -15.06 1.57
CA ILE A 117 -2.75 -16.02 2.28
C ILE A 117 -1.29 -15.87 1.82
N ASN A 118 -1.05 -15.21 0.68
CA ASN A 118 0.29 -14.95 0.22
C ASN A 118 1.02 -14.09 1.26
N PRO A 119 2.22 -14.50 1.73
CA PRO A 119 2.96 -13.77 2.76
C PRO A 119 3.21 -12.31 2.41
N ALA A 120 3.34 -11.99 1.11
CA ALA A 120 3.48 -10.61 0.65
C ALA A 120 2.22 -9.78 0.94
N MET A 121 1.02 -10.35 0.73
CA MET A 121 -0.24 -9.68 1.00
C MET A 121 -0.53 -9.56 2.49
N ILE A 122 -0.23 -10.60 3.28
CA ILE A 122 -0.33 -10.56 4.75
C ILE A 122 0.53 -9.42 5.30
N LEU A 123 1.78 -9.31 4.84
CA LEU A 123 2.69 -8.26 5.27
C LEU A 123 2.19 -6.87 4.86
N ALA A 124 1.67 -6.71 3.64
CA ALA A 124 1.06 -5.45 3.21
C ALA A 124 -0.17 -5.07 4.06
N CYS A 125 -1.06 -6.02 4.34
CA CYS A 125 -2.23 -5.80 5.19
C CYS A 125 -1.82 -5.45 6.63
N PHE A 126 -0.81 -6.11 7.19
CA PHE A 126 -0.28 -5.80 8.52
C PHE A 126 0.23 -4.36 8.58
N VAL A 127 1.05 -3.95 7.61
CA VAL A 127 1.59 -2.58 7.58
C VAL A 127 0.46 -1.56 7.43
N ILE A 128 -0.50 -1.77 6.52
CA ILE A 128 -1.56 -0.79 6.27
C ILE A 128 -2.56 -0.74 7.43
N PHE A 129 -3.13 -1.87 7.85
CA PHE A 129 -4.24 -1.89 8.80
C PHE A 129 -3.81 -1.84 10.26
N ILE A 130 -2.65 -2.41 10.60
CA ILE A 130 -2.20 -2.48 12.00
C ILE A 130 -1.22 -1.35 12.31
N LEU A 131 -0.33 -0.99 11.39
CA LEU A 131 0.60 0.12 11.64
C LEU A 131 -0.04 1.46 11.25
N VAL A 132 -0.52 1.62 10.02
CA VAL A 132 -0.95 2.95 9.50
C VAL A 132 -2.36 3.38 9.95
N THR A 133 -3.38 2.52 9.85
CA THR A 133 -4.79 2.89 10.12
C THR A 133 -5.07 3.42 11.55
N PRO A 134 -4.50 2.86 12.64
CA PRO A 134 -4.79 3.36 13.99
C PRO A 134 -4.39 4.82 14.19
N LEU A 135 -3.37 5.29 13.46
CA LEU A 135 -2.90 6.67 13.56
C LEU A 135 -3.94 7.67 13.02
N TYR A 136 -4.68 7.29 11.98
CA TYR A 136 -5.80 8.08 11.45
C TYR A 136 -7.02 8.13 12.37
N MET A 137 -7.14 7.19 13.32
CA MET A 137 -8.22 7.26 14.33
C MET A 137 -7.83 8.11 15.54
N ILE A 138 -6.55 8.43 15.69
CA ILE A 138 -6.01 9.22 16.81
C ILE A 138 -5.84 10.71 16.41
N ILE A 139 -5.70 11.01 15.12
CA ILE A 139 -5.70 12.38 14.55
C ILE A 139 -7.15 12.81 14.30
#